data_AF-A0A1Y5S2U1-F1
#
_entry.id   AF-A0A1Y5S2U1-F1
#
_cell.length_a   1.000
_cell.length_b   1.000
_cell.length_c   1.000
_cell.angle_alpha   90.00
_cell.angle_beta   90.00
_cell.angle_gamma   90.00
#
_symmetry.space_group_name_H-M   'P 1'
#
loop_
_entity.id
_entity.type
_entity.pdbx_description
1 polymer ?
#
loop_
_entity_poly.entity_id
_entity_poly.type
_entity_poly.pdbx_seq_one_letter_code
_entity_poly.pdbx_strand_id
1 'polypeptide(L)'
;MGSFFSTLFLGLIAAVIGATIQQRTWRHRSLEDLEEKERAEAKETIKIVSEALDRRLEAQRKFTHKVLSGSAVDLDRDEFRQATTAWMGGYSSNLSRIYHSFGRSTVLNFEHRIQSGLQYASAVLSLSKKPGLEHLCTRDRELFYNSEKRLSLIQHDIHKFLNELDDRVSNGEIGRTQSINNLSGDDLEMVSRLYLVRRLLGVEGRISRAY
;
A
#
# COMPACT_ATOMS: atom_id res chain seq x y z
N MET A 1 41.78 -31.73 42.55
CA MET A 1 41.42 -30.35 42.14
C MET A 1 41.14 -30.19 40.64
N GLY A 2 41.75 -30.97 39.73
CA GLY A 2 41.50 -30.84 38.28
C GLY A 2 40.05 -31.11 37.82
N SER A 3 39.30 -31.96 38.53
CA SER A 3 37.93 -32.33 38.11
C SER A 3 36.87 -31.26 38.39
N PHE A 4 37.12 -30.30 39.29
CA PHE A 4 36.19 -29.21 39.61
C PHE A 4 36.27 -28.08 38.58
N PHE A 5 37.49 -27.74 38.14
CA PHE A 5 37.67 -26.75 37.08
C PHE A 5 37.16 -27.25 35.73
N SER A 6 37.30 -28.56 35.44
CA SER A 6 36.77 -29.13 34.20
C SER A 6 35.24 -29.13 34.15
N THR A 7 34.54 -29.43 35.25
CA THR A 7 33.07 -29.39 35.29
C THR A 7 32.53 -27.96 35.25
N LEU A 8 33.20 -27.01 35.91
CA LEU A 8 32.81 -25.60 35.88
C LEU A 8 33.02 -24.99 34.49
N PHE A 9 34.09 -25.35 33.80
CA PHE A 9 34.34 -24.93 32.41
C PHE A 9 33.34 -25.56 31.44
N LEU A 10 32.99 -26.84 31.62
CA LEU A 10 31.93 -27.49 30.83
C LEU A 10 30.57 -26.82 31.03
N GLY A 11 30.24 -26.45 32.26
CA GLY A 11 29.02 -25.70 32.59
C GLY A 11 28.98 -24.31 31.95
N LEU A 12 30.11 -23.60 31.94
CA LEU A 12 30.23 -22.30 31.28
C LEU A 12 30.03 -22.43 29.76
N ILE A 13 30.66 -23.41 29.12
CA ILE A 13 30.49 -23.67 27.68
C ILE A 13 29.03 -24.03 27.37
N ALA A 14 28.42 -24.91 28.18
CA ALA A 14 27.01 -25.29 28.01
C ALA A 14 26.07 -24.07 28.17
N ALA A 15 26.35 -23.18 29.12
CA ALA A 15 25.57 -21.95 29.32
C ALA A 15 25.71 -20.98 28.14
N VAL A 16 26.91 -20.80 27.59
CA VAL A 16 27.15 -19.95 26.41
C VAL A 16 26.45 -20.53 25.17
N ILE A 17 26.59 -21.83 24.93
CA ILE A 17 25.91 -22.51 23.81
C ILE A 17 24.38 -22.39 23.98
N GLY A 18 23.87 -22.67 25.18
CA GLY A 18 22.45 -22.52 25.49
C GLY A 18 21.93 -21.10 25.24
N ALA A 19 22.65 -20.08 25.71
CA ALA A 19 22.29 -18.69 25.49
C ALA A 19 22.27 -18.30 24.00
N THR A 20 23.26 -18.75 23.21
CA THR A 20 23.30 -18.46 21.77
C THR A 20 22.18 -19.13 20.98
N ILE A 21 21.84 -20.39 21.31
CA ILE A 21 20.71 -21.10 20.70
C ILE A 21 19.40 -20.41 21.08
N GLN A 22 19.22 -20.09 22.37
CA GLN A 22 18.02 -19.42 22.87
C GLN A 22 17.84 -18.04 22.22
N GLN A 23 18.91 -17.28 22.03
CA GLN A 23 18.88 -16.00 21.31
C GLN A 23 18.48 -16.17 19.85
N ARG A 24 19.01 -17.19 19.14
CA ARG A 24 18.63 -17.49 17.75
C ARG A 24 17.16 -17.88 17.64
N THR A 25 16.68 -18.77 18.51
CA THR A 25 15.28 -19.19 18.53
C THR A 25 14.35 -18.02 18.85
N TRP A 26 14.72 -17.16 19.81
CA TRP A 26 13.93 -15.97 20.15
C TRP A 26 13.86 -14.98 18.98
N ARG A 27 14.98 -14.74 18.31
CA ARG A 27 15.02 -13.88 17.13
C ARG A 27 14.16 -14.45 15.99
N HIS A 28 14.22 -15.77 15.75
CA HIS A 28 13.44 -16.39 14.68
C HIS A 28 11.94 -16.29 14.95
N ARG A 29 11.48 -16.67 16.15
CA ARG A 29 10.07 -16.52 16.56
C ARG A 29 9.61 -15.07 16.51
N SER A 30 10.42 -14.14 17.00
CA SER A 30 10.08 -12.72 16.95
C SER A 30 9.97 -12.19 15.51
N LEU A 31 10.72 -12.75 14.56
CA LEU A 31 10.59 -12.38 13.16
C LEU A 31 9.31 -12.97 12.56
N GLU A 32 9.03 -14.25 12.79
CA GLU A 32 7.78 -14.91 12.35
C GLU A 32 6.54 -14.18 12.87
N ASP A 33 6.52 -13.83 14.17
CA ASP A 33 5.44 -13.08 14.80
C ASP A 33 5.25 -11.68 14.18
N LEU A 34 6.34 -11.03 13.77
CA LEU A 34 6.29 -9.73 13.11
C LEU A 34 5.78 -9.87 11.67
N GLU A 35 6.24 -10.87 10.93
CA GLU A 35 5.79 -11.15 9.57
C GLU A 35 4.29 -11.46 9.52
N GLU A 36 3.79 -12.26 10.47
CA GLU A 36 2.37 -12.59 10.56
C GLU A 36 1.52 -11.35 10.83
N LYS A 37 1.98 -10.47 11.74
CA LYS A 37 1.31 -9.20 12.03
C LYS A 37 1.32 -8.25 10.83
N GLU A 38 2.47 -8.07 10.18
CA GLU A 38 2.59 -7.22 8.99
C GLU A 38 1.67 -7.73 7.87
N ARG A 39 1.60 -9.05 7.65
CA ARG A 39 0.67 -9.66 6.69
C ARG A 39 -0.79 -9.42 7.05
N ALA A 40 -1.17 -9.58 8.31
CA ALA A 40 -2.53 -9.35 8.77
C ALA A 40 -2.95 -7.87 8.58
N GLU A 41 -2.07 -6.93 8.95
CA GLU A 41 -2.29 -5.50 8.76
C GLU A 41 -2.37 -5.10 7.28
N ALA A 42 -1.54 -5.69 6.41
CA ALA A 42 -1.59 -5.46 4.98
C ALA A 42 -2.88 -5.98 4.35
N LYS A 43 -3.35 -7.19 4.73
CA LYS A 43 -4.64 -7.74 4.29
C LYS A 43 -5.81 -6.87 4.73
N GLU A 44 -5.81 -6.43 5.98
CA GLU A 44 -6.86 -5.53 6.48
C GLU A 44 -6.83 -4.18 5.75
N THR A 45 -5.65 -3.67 5.40
CA THR A 45 -5.51 -2.47 4.57
C THR A 45 -6.12 -2.67 3.20
N ILE A 46 -5.83 -3.79 2.50
CA ILE A 46 -6.40 -4.11 1.20
C ILE A 46 -7.93 -4.15 1.29
N LYS A 47 -8.46 -4.84 2.31
CA LYS A 47 -9.91 -4.95 2.54
C LYS A 47 -10.57 -3.58 2.72
N ILE A 48 -10.06 -2.74 3.63
CA ILE A 48 -10.59 -1.39 3.89
C ILE A 48 -10.57 -0.54 2.62
N VAL A 49 -9.46 -0.56 1.87
CA VAL A 49 -9.30 0.21 0.63
C VAL A 49 -10.25 -0.30 -0.45
N SER A 50 -10.38 -1.62 -0.61
CA SER A 50 -11.30 -2.25 -1.57
C SER A 50 -12.74 -1.82 -1.29
N GLU A 51 -13.21 -1.99 -0.04
CA GLU A 51 -14.57 -1.62 0.33
C GLU A 51 -14.87 -0.13 0.10
N ALA A 52 -13.88 0.75 0.34
CA ALA A 52 -14.03 2.18 0.12
C ALA A 52 -14.09 2.51 -1.39
N LEU A 53 -13.29 1.85 -2.21
CA LEU A 53 -13.28 1.99 -3.67
C LEU A 53 -14.58 1.46 -4.29
N ASP A 54 -15.05 0.29 -3.85
CA ASP A 54 -16.27 -0.33 -4.34
C ASP A 54 -17.48 0.55 -4.05
N ARG A 55 -17.64 1.01 -2.79
CA ARG A 55 -18.69 1.96 -2.40
C ARG A 55 -18.65 3.23 -3.24
N ARG A 56 -17.46 3.77 -3.47
CA ARG A 56 -17.26 5.00 -4.25
C ARG A 56 -17.67 4.81 -5.72
N LEU A 57 -17.21 3.72 -6.32
CA LEU A 57 -17.44 3.38 -7.72
C LEU A 57 -18.91 3.03 -7.99
N GLU A 58 -19.53 2.25 -7.10
CA GLU A 58 -20.94 1.87 -7.18
C GLU A 58 -21.85 3.10 -7.14
N ALA A 59 -21.65 3.98 -6.15
CA ALA A 59 -22.41 5.23 -6.06
C ALA A 59 -22.25 6.10 -7.32
N GLN A 60 -21.04 6.13 -7.88
CA GLN A 60 -20.76 6.86 -9.11
C GLN A 60 -21.46 6.24 -10.33
N ARG A 61 -21.46 4.91 -10.45
CA ARG A 61 -22.17 4.20 -11.53
C ARG A 61 -23.67 4.36 -11.43
N LYS A 62 -24.25 4.17 -10.24
CA LYS A 62 -25.67 4.35 -9.99
C LYS A 62 -26.12 5.74 -10.43
N PHE A 63 -25.40 6.77 -10.01
CA PHE A 63 -25.69 8.15 -10.41
C PHE A 63 -25.52 8.38 -11.92
N THR A 64 -24.45 7.85 -12.52
CA THR A 64 -24.22 7.94 -13.97
C THR A 64 -25.40 7.37 -14.75
N HIS A 65 -25.86 6.18 -14.38
CA HIS A 65 -26.97 5.51 -15.03
C HIS A 65 -28.28 6.31 -14.90
N LYS A 66 -28.57 6.83 -13.70
CA LYS A 66 -29.76 7.68 -13.46
C LYS A 66 -29.76 8.96 -14.28
N VAL A 67 -28.59 9.57 -14.48
CA VAL A 67 -28.47 10.78 -15.29
C VAL A 67 -28.61 10.45 -16.78
N LEU A 68 -28.03 9.33 -17.25
CA LEU A 68 -28.17 8.86 -18.63
C LEU A 68 -29.63 8.50 -18.97
N SER A 69 -30.37 7.91 -18.04
CA SER A 69 -31.78 7.55 -18.21
C SER A 69 -32.73 8.75 -18.06
N GLY A 70 -32.22 9.94 -17.74
CA GLY A 70 -33.05 11.13 -17.47
C GLY A 70 -33.93 11.01 -16.22
N SER A 71 -33.67 10.03 -15.36
CA SER A 71 -34.47 9.74 -14.16
C SER A 71 -33.77 10.15 -12.85
N ALA A 72 -32.73 10.96 -12.93
CA ALA A 72 -31.98 11.42 -11.76
C ALA A 72 -32.83 12.42 -10.96
N VAL A 73 -33.06 12.10 -9.69
CA VAL A 73 -33.70 13.02 -8.74
C VAL A 73 -32.67 13.61 -7.77
N ASP A 74 -33.04 14.67 -7.05
CA ASP A 74 -32.14 15.32 -6.08
C ASP A 74 -31.61 14.35 -5.01
N LEU A 75 -32.40 13.33 -4.64
CA LEU A 75 -31.98 12.28 -3.72
C LEU A 75 -30.77 11.48 -4.26
N ASP A 76 -30.79 11.07 -5.53
CA ASP A 76 -29.66 10.34 -6.14
C ASP A 76 -28.37 11.20 -6.14
N ARG A 77 -28.53 12.51 -6.30
CA ARG A 77 -27.44 13.48 -6.26
C ARG A 77 -26.86 13.62 -4.86
N ASP A 78 -27.70 13.62 -3.84
CA ASP A 78 -27.26 13.66 -2.44
C ASP A 78 -26.55 12.37 -2.04
N GLU A 79 -27.05 11.20 -2.45
CA GLU A 79 -26.36 9.92 -2.24
C GLU A 79 -24.96 9.92 -2.88
N PHE A 80 -24.86 10.36 -4.14
CA PHE A 80 -23.56 10.50 -4.82
C PHE A 80 -22.61 11.46 -4.09
N ARG A 81 -23.13 12.60 -3.61
CA ARG A 81 -22.36 13.58 -2.86
C ARG A 81 -21.87 13.00 -1.53
N GLN A 82 -22.74 12.32 -0.78
CA GLN A 82 -22.39 11.67 0.48
C GLN A 82 -21.29 10.63 0.29
N ALA A 83 -21.41 9.75 -0.72
CA ALA A 83 -20.37 8.77 -1.04
C ALA A 83 -19.03 9.42 -1.42
N THR A 84 -19.07 10.51 -2.18
CA THR A 84 -17.85 11.27 -2.54
C THR A 84 -17.22 11.94 -1.32
N THR A 85 -18.02 12.53 -0.44
CA THR A 85 -17.54 13.14 0.81
C THR A 85 -16.95 12.09 1.75
N ALA A 86 -17.60 10.93 1.89
CA ALA A 86 -17.09 9.82 2.70
C ALA A 86 -15.75 9.31 2.17
N TRP A 87 -15.62 9.16 0.84
CA TRP A 87 -14.35 8.82 0.19
C TRP A 87 -13.26 9.83 0.53
N MET A 88 -13.53 11.13 0.35
CA MET A 88 -12.55 12.18 0.63
C MET A 88 -12.19 12.27 2.12
N GLY A 89 -13.15 12.02 3.02
CA GLY A 89 -12.89 11.96 4.47
C GLY A 89 -11.96 10.81 4.87
N GLY A 90 -12.04 9.66 4.18
CA GLY A 90 -11.16 8.51 4.39
C GLY A 90 -9.85 8.56 3.60
N TYR A 91 -9.73 9.44 2.60
CA TYR A 91 -8.66 9.42 1.60
C TYR A 91 -7.25 9.46 2.20
N SER A 92 -6.98 10.42 3.09
CA SER A 92 -5.65 10.55 3.71
C SER A 92 -5.29 9.34 4.57
N SER A 93 -6.29 8.76 5.26
CA SER A 93 -6.08 7.56 6.09
C SER A 93 -5.75 6.35 5.22
N ASN A 94 -6.49 6.17 4.12
CA ASN A 94 -6.24 5.11 3.15
C ASN A 94 -4.85 5.23 2.52
N LEU A 95 -4.45 6.44 2.11
CA LEU A 95 -3.10 6.70 1.60
C LEU A 95 -2.01 6.36 2.61
N SER A 96 -2.19 6.77 3.86
CA SER A 96 -1.21 6.49 4.91
C SER A 96 -1.08 4.99 5.16
N ARG A 97 -2.20 4.24 5.15
CA ARG A 97 -2.19 2.78 5.26
C ARG A 97 -1.46 2.13 4.10
N ILE A 98 -1.75 2.54 2.86
CA ILE A 98 -1.05 2.03 1.67
C ILE A 98 0.45 2.34 1.76
N TYR A 99 0.81 3.56 2.18
CA TYR A 99 2.20 3.97 2.36
C TYR A 99 2.94 3.07 3.35
N HIS A 100 2.37 2.83 4.53
CA HIS A 100 3.02 2.03 5.56
C HIS A 100 3.18 0.57 5.17
N SER A 101 2.16 -0.02 4.53
CA SER A 101 2.17 -1.43 4.17
C SER A 101 2.94 -1.74 2.89
N PHE A 102 2.92 -0.82 1.91
CA PHE A 102 3.39 -1.11 0.54
C PHE A 102 4.37 -0.07 -0.02
N GLY A 103 4.65 1.01 0.71
CA GLY A 103 5.63 2.04 0.34
C GLY A 103 5.13 3.13 -0.62
N ARG A 104 6.01 4.09 -0.89
CA ARG A 104 5.70 5.33 -1.62
C ARG A 104 5.32 5.13 -3.08
N SER A 105 5.97 4.20 -3.79
CA SER A 105 5.69 3.93 -5.21
C SER A 105 4.24 3.48 -5.42
N THR A 106 3.74 2.64 -4.51
CA THR A 106 2.37 2.14 -4.51
C THR A 106 1.36 3.26 -4.31
N VAL A 107 1.64 4.20 -3.42
CA VAL A 107 0.82 5.41 -3.23
C VAL A 107 0.75 6.23 -4.51
N LEU A 108 1.90 6.52 -5.13
CA LEU A 108 1.92 7.31 -6.37
C LEU A 108 1.15 6.62 -7.50
N ASN A 109 1.27 5.30 -7.62
CA ASN A 109 0.51 4.50 -8.59
C ASN A 109 -0.99 4.62 -8.33
N PHE A 110 -1.42 4.45 -7.07
CA PHE A 110 -2.80 4.61 -6.66
C PHE A 110 -3.36 6.01 -7.00
N GLU A 111 -2.61 7.08 -6.69
CA GLU A 111 -3.04 8.45 -6.96
C GLU A 111 -3.18 8.72 -8.47
N HIS A 112 -2.20 8.25 -9.25
CA HIS A 112 -2.14 8.52 -10.68
C HIS A 112 -3.18 7.69 -11.47
N ARG A 113 -3.35 6.41 -11.14
CA ARG A 113 -4.22 5.51 -11.92
C ARG A 113 -5.66 5.51 -11.42
N ILE A 114 -5.87 5.47 -10.10
CA ILE A 114 -7.20 5.29 -9.52
C ILE A 114 -7.83 6.63 -9.15
N GLN A 115 -7.20 7.41 -8.28
CA GLN A 115 -7.79 8.66 -7.80
C GLN A 115 -8.00 9.67 -8.93
N SER A 116 -7.00 9.87 -9.79
CA SER A 116 -7.11 10.76 -10.95
C SER A 116 -8.23 10.31 -11.91
N GLY A 117 -8.40 8.99 -12.10
CA GLY A 117 -9.50 8.43 -12.89
C GLY A 117 -10.88 8.72 -12.29
N LEU A 118 -11.05 8.47 -11.00
CA LEU A 118 -12.29 8.74 -10.26
C LEU A 118 -12.63 10.24 -10.24
N GLN A 119 -11.64 11.10 -10.03
CA GLN A 119 -11.80 12.56 -10.07
C GLN A 119 -12.25 13.03 -11.46
N TYR A 120 -11.59 12.55 -12.52
CA TYR A 120 -11.96 12.88 -13.89
C TYR A 120 -13.41 12.46 -14.20
N ALA A 121 -13.78 11.23 -13.86
CA ALA A 121 -15.14 10.74 -14.08
C ALA A 121 -16.17 11.54 -13.26
N SER A 122 -15.80 12.03 -12.07
CA SER A 122 -16.66 12.90 -11.25
C SER A 122 -16.83 14.28 -11.87
N ALA A 123 -15.77 14.82 -12.48
CA ALA A 123 -15.81 16.10 -13.18
C ALA A 123 -16.75 16.02 -14.38
N VAL A 124 -16.68 14.94 -15.18
CA VAL A 124 -17.60 14.70 -16.30
C VAL A 124 -19.06 14.64 -15.81
N LEU A 125 -19.32 13.93 -14.71
CA LEU A 125 -20.66 13.87 -14.12
C LEU A 125 -21.15 15.21 -13.57
N SER A 126 -20.24 16.11 -13.20
CA SER A 126 -20.61 17.43 -12.71
C SER A 126 -21.08 18.37 -13.81
N LEU A 127 -20.70 18.13 -15.08
CA LEU A 127 -21.08 18.96 -16.22
C LEU A 127 -22.60 18.96 -16.45
N SER A 128 -23.26 17.83 -16.22
CA SER A 128 -24.71 17.67 -16.42
C SER A 128 -25.58 18.23 -15.28
N LYS A 129 -24.98 18.74 -14.18
CA LYS A 129 -25.71 19.10 -12.93
C LYS A 129 -26.64 20.30 -13.00
N LYS A 130 -26.43 21.25 -13.92
CA LYS A 130 -27.18 22.52 -13.94
C LYS A 130 -28.06 22.69 -15.18
N PRO A 131 -27.53 22.52 -16.39
CA PRO A 131 -28.35 22.72 -17.58
C PRO A 131 -28.94 21.39 -18.09
N GLY A 132 -28.57 20.24 -17.50
CA GLY A 132 -28.93 18.93 -18.02
C GLY A 132 -28.09 18.55 -19.26
N LEU A 133 -28.14 17.28 -19.65
CA LEU A 133 -27.39 16.73 -20.79
C LEU A 133 -27.70 17.43 -22.12
N GLU A 134 -28.91 17.96 -22.25
CA GLU A 134 -29.43 18.57 -23.48
C GLU A 134 -28.75 19.89 -23.84
N HIS A 135 -28.16 20.55 -22.86
CA HIS A 135 -27.51 21.86 -23.01
C HIS A 135 -25.98 21.77 -23.02
N LEU A 136 -25.42 20.56 -22.96
CA LEU A 136 -23.98 20.33 -23.12
C LEU A 136 -23.57 20.49 -24.58
N CYS A 137 -22.35 21.02 -24.80
CA CYS A 137 -21.76 21.03 -26.14
C CYS A 137 -21.52 19.59 -26.64
N THR A 138 -21.40 19.41 -27.96
CA THR A 138 -21.23 18.07 -28.57
C THR A 138 -20.09 17.27 -27.94
N ARG A 139 -18.96 17.93 -27.65
CA ARG A 139 -17.79 17.33 -27.00
C ARG A 139 -18.12 16.83 -25.59
N ASP A 140 -18.75 17.64 -24.76
CA ASP A 140 -19.04 17.28 -23.37
C ASP A 140 -20.11 16.19 -23.29
N ARG A 141 -21.06 16.20 -24.22
CA ARG A 141 -22.07 15.15 -24.36
C ARG A 141 -21.43 13.81 -24.73
N GLU A 142 -20.45 13.82 -25.64
CA GLU A 142 -19.68 12.62 -26.00
C GLU A 142 -18.87 12.07 -24.80
N LEU A 143 -18.22 12.94 -24.03
CA LEU A 143 -17.54 12.56 -22.80
C LEU A 143 -18.51 11.91 -21.80
N PHE A 144 -19.73 12.45 -21.70
CA PHE A 144 -20.75 11.92 -20.82
C PHE A 144 -21.25 10.54 -21.26
N TYR A 145 -21.54 10.33 -22.56
CA TYR A 145 -21.94 9.01 -23.05
C TYR A 145 -20.83 7.96 -22.91
N ASN A 146 -19.57 8.37 -22.93
CA ASN A 146 -18.43 7.49 -22.70
C ASN A 146 -18.10 7.29 -21.21
N SER A 147 -18.83 7.93 -20.29
CA SER A 147 -18.54 7.87 -18.85
C SER A 147 -18.65 6.45 -18.28
N GLU A 148 -19.63 5.65 -18.73
CA GLU A 148 -19.80 4.27 -18.27
C GLU A 148 -18.61 3.39 -18.68
N LYS A 149 -18.18 3.48 -19.94
CA LYS A 149 -16.96 2.80 -20.42
C LYS A 149 -15.74 3.22 -19.59
N ARG A 150 -15.63 4.51 -19.27
CA ARG A 150 -14.54 5.03 -18.43
C ARG A 150 -14.59 4.45 -17.02
N LEU A 151 -15.77 4.33 -16.41
CA LEU A 151 -15.94 3.69 -15.10
C LEU A 151 -15.63 2.19 -15.14
N SER A 152 -15.83 1.51 -16.26
CA SER A 152 -15.38 0.12 -16.45
C SER A 152 -13.86 0.01 -16.52
N LEU A 153 -13.18 0.93 -17.20
CA LEU A 153 -11.71 0.99 -17.21
C LEU A 153 -11.15 1.28 -15.82
N ILE A 154 -11.74 2.22 -15.08
CA ILE A 154 -11.35 2.51 -13.69
C ILE A 154 -11.54 1.28 -12.79
N GLN A 155 -12.66 0.55 -12.95
CA GLN A 155 -12.88 -0.69 -12.21
C GLN A 155 -11.78 -1.72 -12.50
N HIS A 156 -11.41 -1.88 -13.76
CA HIS A 156 -10.32 -2.78 -14.14
C HIS A 156 -8.99 -2.37 -13.49
N ASP A 157 -8.65 -1.08 -13.51
CA ASP A 157 -7.44 -0.56 -12.86
C ASP A 157 -7.46 -0.77 -11.34
N ILE A 158 -8.62 -0.63 -10.70
CA ILE A 158 -8.82 -0.93 -9.28
C ILE A 158 -8.55 -2.41 -9.00
N HIS A 159 -9.18 -3.32 -9.75
CA HIS A 159 -8.97 -4.76 -9.56
C HIS A 159 -7.51 -5.15 -9.80
N LYS A 160 -6.89 -4.61 -10.85
CA LYS A 160 -5.48 -4.86 -11.13
C LYS A 160 -4.59 -4.40 -9.98
N PHE A 161 -4.83 -3.20 -9.45
CA PHE A 161 -4.09 -2.67 -8.31
C PHE A 161 -4.27 -3.52 -7.06
N LEU A 162 -5.50 -3.92 -6.72
CA LEU A 162 -5.78 -4.74 -5.54
C LEU A 162 -5.14 -6.13 -5.66
N ASN A 163 -5.19 -6.75 -6.83
CA ASN A 163 -4.50 -8.03 -7.08
C ASN A 163 -2.98 -7.87 -6.94
N GLU A 164 -2.39 -6.78 -7.45
CA GLU A 164 -0.96 -6.50 -7.27
C GLU A 164 -0.60 -6.37 -5.78
N LEU A 165 -1.47 -5.78 -4.95
CA LEU A 165 -1.25 -5.74 -3.50
C LEU A 165 -1.34 -7.13 -2.86
N ASP A 166 -2.32 -7.95 -3.25
CA ASP A 166 -2.51 -9.30 -2.71
C ASP A 166 -1.36 -10.25 -3.10
N ASP A 167 -0.86 -10.13 -4.33
CA ASP A 167 0.34 -10.83 -4.80
C ASP A 167 1.55 -10.44 -3.95
N ARG A 168 1.72 -9.15 -3.64
CA ARG A 168 2.81 -8.67 -2.78
C ARG A 168 2.69 -9.15 -1.35
N VAL A 169 1.48 -9.22 -0.79
CA VAL A 169 1.25 -9.82 0.54
C VAL A 169 1.64 -11.30 0.52
N SER A 170 1.24 -12.04 -0.51
CA SER A 170 1.54 -13.46 -0.67
C SER A 170 3.04 -13.73 -0.81
N ASN A 171 3.76 -12.83 -1.48
CA ASN A 171 5.21 -12.89 -1.67
C ASN A 171 6.02 -12.33 -0.48
N GLY A 172 5.37 -11.73 0.52
CA GLY A 172 6.05 -11.09 1.67
C GLY A 172 6.76 -9.77 1.32
N GLU A 173 6.33 -9.10 0.25
CA GLU A 173 6.86 -7.80 -0.21
C GLU A 173 6.14 -6.60 0.45
N ILE A 174 6.04 -6.66 1.78
CA ILE A 174 5.28 -5.72 2.61
C ILE A 174 6.14 -5.15 3.73
N GLY A 175 5.75 -3.99 4.27
CA GLY A 175 6.29 -3.43 5.52
C GLY A 175 7.82 -3.39 5.60
N ARG A 176 8.36 -3.77 6.77
CA ARG A 176 9.82 -3.91 6.99
C ARG A 176 10.37 -5.22 6.46
N THR A 177 9.54 -6.23 6.19
CA THR A 177 9.99 -7.44 5.50
C THR A 177 10.55 -7.12 4.12
N GLN A 178 10.00 -6.10 3.43
CA GLN A 178 10.58 -5.58 2.20
C GLN A 178 12.02 -5.06 2.39
N SER A 179 12.37 -4.40 3.50
CA SER A 179 13.75 -3.92 3.73
C SER A 179 14.72 -5.00 4.19
N ILE A 180 14.21 -6.11 4.75
CA ILE A 180 15.01 -7.29 5.10
C ILE A 180 15.26 -8.17 3.86
N ASN A 181 14.27 -8.30 2.97
CA ASN A 181 14.36 -9.06 1.72
C ASN A 181 14.96 -8.26 0.54
N ASN A 182 14.95 -6.92 0.57
CA ASN A 182 15.62 -6.06 -0.42
C ASN A 182 17.10 -5.78 -0.10
N LEU A 183 17.75 -6.56 0.77
CA LEU A 183 19.22 -6.64 0.72
C LEU A 183 19.60 -7.42 -0.54
N SER A 184 19.48 -6.76 -1.68
CA SER A 184 19.99 -7.23 -2.95
C SER A 184 21.50 -7.49 -2.78
N GLY A 185 22.02 -8.58 -3.35
CA GLY A 185 23.45 -8.89 -3.29
C GLY A 185 24.33 -7.71 -3.74
N ASP A 186 23.81 -6.87 -4.64
CA ASP A 186 24.45 -5.66 -5.13
C ASP A 186 24.57 -4.55 -4.08
N ASP A 187 23.57 -4.34 -3.20
CA ASP A 187 23.66 -3.35 -2.12
C ASP A 187 24.67 -3.78 -1.05
N LEU A 188 24.77 -5.08 -0.78
CA LEU A 188 25.79 -5.65 0.09
C LEU A 188 27.19 -5.54 -0.52
N GLU A 189 27.32 -5.73 -1.84
CA GLU A 189 28.58 -5.53 -2.55
C GLU A 189 28.99 -4.05 -2.60
N MET A 190 28.03 -3.14 -2.79
CA MET A 190 28.27 -1.71 -2.79
C MET A 190 28.67 -1.19 -1.41
N VAL A 191 27.99 -1.64 -0.33
CA VAL A 191 28.37 -1.30 1.05
C VAL A 191 29.75 -1.89 1.40
N SER A 192 30.05 -3.12 0.95
CA SER A 192 31.36 -3.76 1.07
C SER A 192 32.46 -2.97 0.35
N ARG A 193 32.23 -2.57 -0.91
CA ARG A 193 33.17 -1.78 -1.72
C ARG A 193 33.36 -0.38 -1.14
N LEU A 194 32.29 0.28 -0.67
CA LEU A 194 32.40 1.57 0.01
C LEU A 194 33.20 1.47 1.31
N TYR A 195 32.98 0.41 2.09
CA TYR A 195 33.73 0.13 3.31
C TYR A 195 35.22 -0.13 3.02
N LEU A 196 35.53 -0.89 1.97
CA LEU A 196 36.90 -1.15 1.52
C LEU A 196 37.61 0.11 1.02
N VAL A 197 36.94 0.93 0.21
CA VAL A 197 37.48 2.22 -0.26
C VAL A 197 37.73 3.16 0.93
N ARG A 198 36.82 3.21 1.89
CA ARG A 198 36.96 4.05 3.09
C ARG A 198 38.11 3.60 3.98
N ARG A 199 38.38 2.28 4.05
CA ARG A 199 39.52 1.70 4.76
C ARG A 199 40.85 1.93 4.03
N LEU A 200 40.87 1.86 2.70
CA LEU A 200 42.04 2.18 1.87
C LEU A 200 42.42 3.66 1.95
N LEU A 201 41.43 4.55 2.05
CA LEU A 201 41.63 6.00 2.15
C LEU A 201 41.86 6.51 3.59
N GLY A 202 41.91 5.62 4.59
CA GLY A 202 42.20 5.98 5.98
C GLY A 202 41.15 6.86 6.66
N VAL A 203 39.92 6.91 6.13
CA VAL A 203 38.86 7.77 6.66
C VAL A 203 38.10 7.03 7.77
N GLU A 204 38.62 7.06 8.99
CA GLU A 204 37.92 6.60 10.20
C GLU A 204 36.80 7.59 10.58
N GLY A 205 35.69 7.55 9.83
CA GLY A 205 34.51 8.34 10.12
C GLY A 205 33.51 7.58 10.97
N ARG A 206 33.33 7.99 12.23
CA ARG A 206 32.27 7.52 13.14
C ARG A 206 30.93 7.41 12.41
N ILE A 207 30.31 6.23 12.44
CA ILE A 207 28.94 6.04 11.98
C ILE A 207 28.03 6.81 12.94
N SER A 208 27.62 8.03 12.56
CA SER A 208 26.45 8.63 13.21
C SER A 208 25.27 7.73 12.88
N ARG A 209 24.61 7.20 13.91
CA ARG A 209 23.33 6.53 13.76
C ARG A 209 22.38 7.49 13.05
N ALA A 210 21.91 7.11 11.86
CA ALA A 210 20.74 7.74 11.27
C ALA A 210 19.55 7.34 12.17
N TYR A 211 18.97 8.32 12.84
CA TYR A 211 17.57 8.29 13.26
C TYR A 211 16.71 8.66 12.06
#